data_AF-A0AA47MQH7-F1
#
_entry.id   AF-A0AA47MQH7-F1
#
_cell.length_a   1.000
_cell.length_b   1.000
_cell.length_c   1.000
_cell.angle_alpha   90.00
_cell.angle_beta   90.00
_cell.angle_gamma   90.00
#
_symmetry.space_group_name_H-M   'P 1'
#
loop_
_entity.id
_entity.type
_entity.pdbx_description
1 polymer ?
#
loop_
_entity_poly.entity_id
_entity_poly.type
_entity_poly.pdbx_seq_one_letter_code
_entity_poly.pdbx_strand_id
1 'polypeptide(L)'
;MLIRLAGTFYCCCVFKASDSKREQFRRYLEKGGVMDSLTGVLVALYEQPEKPNNALDFLKQQLGAAGEEVEETQALQQELAKLRDQCDHLVEENKELRARLQRYEPTPENAPAAEKN
;
A
#
# COMPACT_ATOMS: atom_id res chain seq x y z
N MET A 1 56.10 8.75 -33.17
CA MET A 1 56.50 7.89 -32.04
C MET A 1 55.23 7.43 -31.34
N LEU A 2 54.69 6.27 -31.74
CA LEU A 2 53.46 5.69 -31.20
C LEU A 2 53.84 4.86 -29.97
N ILE A 3 53.48 5.34 -28.78
CA ILE A 3 53.64 4.56 -27.55
C ILE A 3 52.30 3.89 -27.25
N ARG A 4 52.28 2.58 -27.48
CA ARG A 4 51.32 1.66 -26.87
C ARG A 4 51.51 1.71 -25.35
N LEU A 5 50.43 1.96 -24.61
CA LEU A 5 50.32 1.58 -23.21
C LEU A 5 49.05 0.75 -23.05
N ALA A 6 49.26 -0.57 -23.05
CA ALA A 6 48.35 -1.53 -22.43
C ALA A 6 48.33 -1.25 -20.92
N GLY A 7 47.16 -1.26 -20.28
CA GLY A 7 47.15 -1.23 -18.80
C GLY A 7 45.83 -1.07 -18.05
N THR A 8 44.76 -0.49 -18.61
CA THR A 8 43.61 -0.08 -17.76
C THR A 8 42.21 -0.32 -18.29
N PHE A 9 42.04 -1.13 -19.34
CA PHE A 9 40.67 -1.46 -19.81
C PHE A 9 39.98 -2.56 -18.99
N TYR A 10 40.68 -3.27 -18.11
CA TYR A 10 40.09 -4.36 -17.32
C TYR A 10 39.41 -3.92 -16.00
N CYS A 11 39.56 -2.67 -15.55
CA CYS A 11 38.93 -2.22 -14.30
C CYS A 11 37.49 -1.68 -14.50
N CYS A 12 37.19 -1.02 -15.63
CA CYS A 12 35.89 -0.39 -15.85
C CYS A 12 34.76 -1.38 -16.22
N CYS A 13 35.09 -2.47 -16.93
CA CYS A 13 34.07 -3.47 -17.32
C CYS A 13 33.63 -4.38 -16.16
N VAL A 14 34.52 -4.69 -15.21
CA VAL A 14 34.18 -5.47 -14.01
C VAL A 14 33.34 -4.65 -13.03
N PHE A 15 33.61 -3.34 -12.92
CA PHE A 15 32.81 -2.42 -12.12
C PHE A 15 31.35 -2.36 -12.62
N LYS A 16 31.13 -2.24 -13.94
CA LYS A 16 29.77 -2.19 -14.51
C LYS A 16 28.98 -3.51 -14.41
N ALA A 17 29.61 -4.67 -14.55
CA ALA A 17 28.91 -5.95 -14.48
C ALA A 17 28.52 -6.34 -13.04
N SER A 18 29.35 -5.98 -12.05
CA SER A 18 29.06 -6.18 -10.63
C SER A 18 28.01 -5.19 -10.12
N ASP A 19 28.02 -3.94 -10.62
CA ASP A 19 26.96 -2.96 -10.35
C ASP A 19 25.59 -3.43 -10.82
N SER A 20 25.48 -4.14 -11.96
CA SER A 20 24.19 -4.65 -12.45
C SER A 20 23.54 -5.65 -11.50
N LYS A 21 24.29 -6.60 -10.94
CA LYS A 21 23.75 -7.56 -9.95
C LYS A 21 23.40 -6.89 -8.63
N ARG A 22 24.25 -5.97 -8.16
CA ARG A 22 24.02 -5.19 -6.94
C ARG A 22 22.79 -4.29 -7.06
N GLU A 23 22.62 -3.64 -8.21
CA GLU A 23 21.47 -2.79 -8.52
C GLU A 23 20.18 -3.62 -8.63
N GLN A 24 20.23 -4.81 -9.25
CA GLN A 24 19.09 -5.72 -9.26
C GLN A 24 18.68 -6.14 -7.84
N PHE A 25 19.65 -6.44 -6.98
CA PHE A 25 19.38 -6.78 -5.58
C PHE A 25 18.79 -5.58 -4.81
N ARG A 26 19.33 -4.38 -5.04
CA ARG A 26 18.77 -3.14 -4.46
C ARG A 26 17.31 -2.94 -4.89
N ARG A 27 17.02 -3.02 -6.18
CA ARG A 27 15.64 -2.90 -6.70
C ARG A 27 14.71 -3.97 -6.18
N TYR A 28 15.22 -5.19 -5.98
CA TYR A 28 14.45 -6.26 -5.35
C TYR A 28 14.06 -5.90 -3.91
N LEU A 29 14.99 -5.38 -3.12
CA LEU A 29 14.72 -4.92 -1.75
C LEU A 29 13.80 -3.70 -1.70
N GLU A 30 13.96 -2.75 -2.62
CA GLU A 30 13.06 -1.59 -2.76
C GLU A 30 11.65 -2.04 -3.15
N LYS A 31 11.50 -2.94 -4.13
CA LYS A 31 10.20 -3.49 -4.53
C LYS A 31 9.53 -4.29 -3.40
N GLY A 32 10.33 -4.94 -2.56
CA GLY A 32 9.86 -5.65 -1.37
C GLY A 32 9.61 -4.76 -0.14
N GLY A 33 9.85 -3.45 -0.23
CA GLY A 33 9.65 -2.51 0.89
C GLY A 33 10.66 -2.65 2.03
N VAL A 34 11.70 -3.49 1.88
CA VAL A 34 12.71 -3.73 2.92
C VAL A 34 13.51 -2.46 3.22
N MET A 35 13.79 -1.67 2.18
CA MET A 35 14.50 -0.40 2.33
C MET A 35 13.71 0.63 3.13
N ASP A 36 12.41 0.73 2.87
CA ASP A 36 11.52 1.66 3.57
C ASP A 36 11.31 1.24 5.03
N SER A 37 11.13 -0.06 5.28
CA SER A 37 11.03 -0.61 6.64
C SER A 37 12.30 -0.38 7.46
N LEU A 38 13.49 -0.68 6.91
CA LEU A 38 14.76 -0.41 7.57
C LEU A 38 14.94 1.08 7.86
N THR A 39 14.55 1.95 6.92
CA THR A 39 14.61 3.40 7.10
C THR A 39 13.68 3.86 8.23
N GLY A 40 12.45 3.36 8.27
CA GLY A 40 11.48 3.67 9.33
C GLY A 40 11.98 3.27 10.72
N VAL A 41 12.55 2.07 10.87
CA VAL A 41 13.09 1.63 12.18
C VAL A 41 14.29 2.47 12.61
N LEU A 42 15.16 2.86 11.68
CA LEU A 42 16.31 3.74 11.98
C LEU A 42 15.87 5.15 12.37
N VAL A 43 14.82 5.68 11.76
CA VAL A 43 14.20 6.96 12.16
C VAL A 43 13.60 6.83 13.56
N ALA A 44 12.84 5.77 13.84
CA ALA A 44 12.28 5.52 15.16
C ALA A 44 13.35 5.43 16.25
N LEU A 45 14.48 4.77 15.96
CA LEU A 45 15.64 4.72 16.85
C LEU A 45 16.28 6.11 17.05
N TYR A 46 16.30 6.94 16.02
CA TYR A 46 16.82 8.30 16.09
C TYR A 46 15.93 9.21 16.94
N GLU A 47 14.61 9.05 16.84
CA GLU A 47 13.62 9.85 17.57
C GLU A 47 13.46 9.45 19.04
N GLN A 48 13.98 8.29 19.46
CA GLN A 48 13.90 7.86 20.86
C GLN A 48 14.66 8.83 21.79
N PRO A 49 13.99 9.38 22.83
CA PRO A 49 14.60 10.33 23.76
C PRO A 49 15.67 9.67 24.65
N GLU A 50 15.50 8.39 24.98
CA GLU A 50 16.50 7.57 25.66
C GLU A 50 16.99 6.47 24.71
N LYS A 51 18.25 6.55 24.29
CA LYS A 51 18.82 5.54 23.39
C LYS A 51 18.94 4.20 24.11
N PRO A 52 18.42 3.11 23.54
CA PRO A 52 18.52 1.80 24.16
C PRO A 52 19.99 1.39 24.31
N ASN A 53 20.34 0.84 25.47
CA ASN A 53 21.71 0.36 25.77
C ASN A 53 22.20 -0.70 24.75
N ASN A 54 21.27 -1.44 24.14
CA ASN A 54 21.55 -2.36 23.05
C ASN A 54 20.71 -2.05 21.81
N ALA A 55 21.26 -1.21 20.92
CA ALA A 55 20.60 -0.81 19.68
C ALA A 55 20.29 -1.99 18.73
N LEU A 56 21.10 -3.06 18.77
CA LEU A 56 20.88 -4.23 17.90
C LEU A 56 19.65 -5.02 18.33
N ASP A 57 19.40 -5.15 19.63
CA ASP A 57 18.22 -5.87 20.12
C ASP A 57 16.94 -5.08 19.88
N PHE A 58 17.00 -3.74 20.01
CA PHE A 58 15.90 -2.86 19.60
C PHE A 58 15.57 -3.04 18.11
N LEU A 59 16.59 -3.04 17.25
CA LEU A 59 16.41 -3.20 15.81
C LEU A 59 15.75 -4.55 15.48
N LYS A 60 16.17 -5.65 16.12
CA LYS A 60 15.56 -6.97 15.93
C LYS A 60 14.08 -6.99 16.32
N GLN A 61 13.75 -6.40 17.47
CA GLN A 61 12.36 -6.34 17.94
C GLN A 61 11.48 -5.51 17.01
N GLN A 62 11.95 -4.33 16.61
CA GLN A 62 11.20 -3.46 15.71
C GLN A 62 11.05 -4.03 14.31
N LEU A 63 12.06 -4.72 13.77
CA LEU A 63 11.93 -5.41 12.48
C LEU A 63 10.97 -6.61 12.55
N GLY A 64 10.88 -7.29 13.69
CA GLY A 64 9.87 -8.32 13.93
C GLY A 64 8.45 -7.75 13.93
N ALA A 65 8.23 -6.69 14.71
CA ALA A 65 6.94 -6.02 14.81
C ALA A 65 6.50 -5.34 13.50
N ALA A 66 7.43 -4.69 12.79
CA ALA A 66 7.14 -4.05 11.50
C ALA A 66 6.72 -5.07 10.42
N GLY A 67 7.19 -6.33 10.52
CA GLY A 67 6.75 -7.40 9.62
C GLY A 67 5.26 -7.73 9.81
N GLU A 68 4.81 -7.87 11.05
CA GLU A 68 3.40 -8.16 11.38
C GLU A 68 2.49 -6.98 11.01
N GLU A 69 2.92 -5.74 11.28
CA GLU A 69 2.15 -4.53 10.97
C GLU A 69 1.90 -4.35 9.46
N VAL A 70 2.88 -4.67 8.61
CA VAL A 70 2.71 -4.58 7.16
C VAL A 70 1.72 -5.62 6.64
N GLU A 71 1.77 -6.86 7.13
CA GLU A 71 0.83 -7.91 6.73
C GLU A 71 -0.60 -7.57 7.17
N GLU A 72 -0.78 -7.10 8.41
CA GLU A 72 -2.08 -6.67 8.93
C GLU A 72 -2.63 -5.49 8.14
N THR A 73 -1.79 -4.48 7.86
CA THR A 73 -2.21 -3.31 7.07
C THR A 73 -2.64 -3.70 5.65
N GLN A 74 -1.94 -4.62 5.01
CA GLN A 74 -2.33 -5.12 3.68
C GLN A 74 -3.65 -5.89 3.71
N ALA A 75 -3.85 -6.75 4.72
CA ALA A 75 -5.10 -7.47 4.89
C ALA A 75 -6.28 -6.52 5.12
N LEU A 76 -6.11 -5.52 5.98
CA LEU A 76 -7.11 -4.48 6.23
C LEU A 76 -7.44 -3.67 4.98
N GLN A 77 -6.44 -3.32 4.15
CA GLN A 77 -6.68 -2.62 2.89
C GLN A 77 -7.50 -3.47 1.90
N GLN A 78 -7.23 -4.77 1.80
CA GLN A 78 -8.01 -5.67 0.96
C GLN A 78 -9.45 -5.80 1.45
N GLU A 79 -9.65 -5.88 2.77
CA GLU A 79 -10.98 -5.94 3.36
C GLU A 79 -11.76 -4.65 3.13
N LEU A 80 -11.12 -3.49 3.27
CA LEU A 80 -11.74 -2.19 2.96
C LEU A 80 -12.15 -2.09 1.49
N ALA A 81 -11.32 -2.57 0.56
CA ALA A 81 -11.69 -2.60 -0.85
C ALA A 81 -12.91 -3.48 -1.10
N LYS A 82 -12.93 -4.69 -0.51
CA LYS A 82 -14.04 -5.62 -0.62
C LYS A 82 -15.34 -5.07 -0.03
N LEU A 83 -15.28 -4.45 1.15
CA LEU A 83 -16.44 -3.85 1.80
C LEU A 83 -16.99 -2.67 1.00
N ARG A 84 -16.11 -1.85 0.39
CA ARG A 84 -16.53 -0.77 -0.51
C ARG A 84 -17.28 -1.31 -1.74
N ASP A 85 -16.74 -2.33 -2.39
CA ASP A 85 -17.41 -2.97 -3.54
C ASP A 85 -18.78 -3.53 -3.15
N GLN A 86 -18.89 -4.13 -1.97
CA GLN A 86 -20.16 -4.64 -1.45
C GLN A 86 -21.16 -3.51 -1.14
N CYS A 87 -20.69 -2.41 -0.54
CA CYS A 87 -21.53 -1.24 -0.30
C CYS A 87 -22.05 -0.65 -1.61
N ASP A 88 -21.19 -0.48 -2.60
CA ASP A 88 -21.58 0.06 -3.90
C ASP A 88 -22.60 -0.85 -4.59
N HIS A 89 -22.38 -2.17 -4.56
CA HIS A 89 -23.33 -3.14 -5.10
C HIS A 89 -24.70 -3.06 -4.41
N LEU A 90 -24.73 -3.05 -3.07
CA LEU A 90 -25.97 -2.97 -2.30
C LEU A 90 -26.69 -1.62 -2.47
N VAL A 91 -25.95 -0.54 -2.70
CA VAL A 91 -26.51 0.78 -2.98
C VAL A 91 -27.20 0.78 -4.36
N GLU A 92 -26.57 0.20 -5.38
CA GLU A 92 -27.20 0.08 -6.70
C GLU A 92 -28.42 -0.84 -6.66
N GLU A 93 -28.35 -1.98 -5.96
CA GLU A 93 -29.49 -2.86 -5.78
C GLU A 93 -30.63 -2.13 -5.03
N ASN A 94 -30.32 -1.36 -3.98
CA ASN A 94 -31.31 -0.55 -3.28
C ASN A 94 -31.96 0.48 -4.19
N LYS A 95 -31.18 1.15 -5.04
CA LYS A 95 -31.71 2.12 -6.02
C LYS A 95 -32.65 1.43 -6.99
N GLU A 96 -32.26 0.28 -7.53
CA GLU A 96 -33.10 -0.48 -8.46
C GLU A 96 -34.40 -0.95 -7.80
N LEU A 97 -34.31 -1.54 -6.59
CA LEU A 97 -35.47 -1.99 -5.83
C LEU A 97 -36.40 -0.83 -5.49
N ARG A 98 -35.87 0.33 -5.06
CA ARG A 98 -36.66 1.54 -4.81
C ARG A 98 -37.34 2.05 -6.08
N ALA A 99 -36.65 2.06 -7.21
CA ALA A 99 -37.22 2.44 -8.50
C ALA A 99 -38.32 1.47 -8.95
N ARG A 100 -38.16 0.17 -8.68
CA ARG A 100 -39.19 -0.85 -8.92
C ARG A 100 -40.39 -0.65 -8.00
N LEU A 101 -40.18 -0.41 -6.71
CA LEU A 101 -41.26 -0.12 -5.75
C LEU A 101 -42.07 1.12 -6.16
N GLN A 102 -41.41 2.20 -6.59
CA GLN A 102 -42.09 3.40 -7.09
C GLN A 102 -43.00 3.15 -8.31
N ARG A 103 -42.74 2.10 -9.10
CA ARG A 103 -43.63 1.71 -10.21
C ARG A 103 -44.88 0.97 -9.73
N TYR A 104 -44.82 0.35 -8.55
CA TYR A 104 -45.92 -0.44 -7.98
C TYR A 104 -46.67 0.29 -6.86
N GLU A 105 -46.19 1.43 -6.39
CA GLU A 105 -46.98 2.44 -5.68
C GLU A 105 -47.55 3.47 -6.68
N PRO A 106 -48.71 3.23 -7.31
CA PRO A 106 -49.52 4.35 -7.75
C PRO A 106 -49.96 5.06 -6.47
N THR A 107 -49.55 6.31 -6.28
CA THR A 107 -50.11 7.19 -5.25
C THR A 107 -51.65 7.17 -5.36
N PRO A 108 -52.40 6.66 -4.37
CA PRO A 108 -53.78 7.03 -4.19
C PRO A 108 -53.81 8.12 -3.12
N GLU A 109 -53.84 9.38 -3.55
CA GLU A 109 -54.49 10.53 -2.87
C GLU A 109 -53.83 11.84 -3.31
N ASN A 110 -53.88 12.10 -4.61
CA ASN A 110 -54.17 13.45 -5.09
C ASN A 110 -55.30 13.30 -6.11
N ALA A 111 -56.53 13.21 -5.60
CA ALA A 111 -57.74 13.47 -6.38
C ALA A 111 -58.64 14.44 -5.57
N PRO A 112 -59.12 15.54 -6.17
CA PRO A 112 -59.76 16.66 -5.48
C PRO A 112 -61.29 16.51 -5.32
N ALA A 113 -61.82 17.19 -4.29
CA ALA A 113 -63.19 17.73 -4.10
C ALA A 113 -64.41 16.78 -4.03
N ALA A 114 -65.16 16.83 -2.90
CA ALA A 114 -66.61 17.11 -2.82
C ALA A 114 -67.21 16.85 -1.41
N GLU A 115 -67.46 17.94 -0.67
CA GLU A 115 -68.75 18.33 -0.07
C GLU A 115 -69.82 17.24 0.25
N LYS A 116 -70.14 17.06 1.54
CA LYS A 116 -71.51 17.09 2.14
C LYS A 116 -71.54 16.58 3.59
N ASN A 117 -71.67 17.49 4.56
CA ASN A 117 -72.70 17.50 5.61
C ASN A 117 -72.69 18.87 6.31
#